data_AF-A0A918G2U6-F1
#
_entry.id   AF-A0A918G2U6-F1
#
_cell.length_a   1.000
_cell.length_b   1.000
_cell.length_c   1.000
_cell.angle_alpha   90.00
_cell.angle_beta   90.00
_cell.angle_gamma   90.00
#
_symmetry.space_group_name_H-M   'P 1'
#
loop_
_entity.id
_entity.type
_entity.pdbx_description
1 polymer ?
#
loop_
_entity_poly.entity_id
_entity_poly.type
_entity_poly.pdbx_seq_one_letter_code
_entity_poly.pdbx_strand_id
1 'polypeptide(L)' 'MEDPPGETQSSYHFPPYSERELNTLYGALHTADSDMEKKQILTSYGLTVDEAQEYFRGYPGYTDPPHSEGSST' A
#
# COMPACT_ATOMS: atom_id res chain seq x y z
N MET A 1 -1.55 -24.17 34.13
CA MET A 1 -0.79 -23.52 33.06
C MET A 1 -1.81 -22.66 32.34
N GLU A 2 -1.84 -21.37 32.64
CA GLU A 2 -2.67 -20.42 31.91
C GLU A 2 -1.87 -20.00 30.67
N ASP A 3 -2.43 -20.30 29.51
CA ASP A 3 -1.95 -19.89 28.19
C ASP A 3 -2.06 -18.35 28.13
N PRO A 4 -0.97 -17.60 27.84
CA PRO A 4 -1.05 -16.15 27.77
C PRO A 4 -2.01 -15.73 26.65
N PRO A 5 -2.84 -14.70 26.85
CA PRO A 5 -3.82 -14.28 25.85
C PRO A 5 -3.07 -13.96 24.56
N GLY A 6 -3.46 -14.64 23.48
CA GLY A 6 -2.83 -14.50 22.18
C GLY A 6 -2.69 -13.04 21.80
N GLU A 7 -1.44 -12.59 21.72
CA GLU A 7 -1.08 -11.37 21.00
C GLU A 7 -1.29 -11.63 19.51
N THR A 8 -2.54 -11.76 19.08
CA THR A 8 -2.90 -11.38 17.71
C THR A 8 -3.03 -9.86 17.72
N GLN A 9 -1.93 -9.17 18.03
CA GLN A 9 -1.73 -7.89 17.38
C GLN A 9 -1.59 -8.26 15.90
N SER A 10 -2.71 -8.20 15.17
CA SER A 10 -2.66 -7.75 13.79
C SER A 10 -2.06 -6.36 13.88
N SER A 11 -0.74 -6.31 14.03
CA SER A 11 0.06 -5.12 13.89
C SER A 11 -0.22 -4.69 12.48
N TYR A 12 -1.24 -3.84 12.32
CA TYR A 12 -1.35 -2.96 11.19
C TYR A 12 -0.14 -2.05 11.34
N HIS A 13 1.00 -2.61 10.95
CA HIS A 13 2.31 -2.08 11.20
C HIS A 13 2.50 -1.08 10.10
N PHE A 14 1.77 0.05 10.21
CA PHE A 14 1.96 1.19 9.34
C PHE A 14 3.48 1.45 9.31
N PRO A 15 4.16 1.15 8.19
CA PRO A 15 5.60 1.37 8.12
C PRO A 15 5.91 2.82 8.47
N PRO A 16 6.98 3.09 9.22
CA PRO A 16 7.31 4.43 9.71
C PRO A 16 7.90 5.29 8.59
N TYR A 17 7.20 5.44 7.47
CA TYR A 17 7.66 6.26 6.36
C TYR A 17 7.61 7.74 6.76
N SER A 18 8.72 8.41 6.52
CA SER A 18 8.80 9.86 6.62
C SER A 18 7.98 10.51 5.50
N GLU A 19 7.55 11.76 5.68
CA GLU A 19 6.85 12.53 4.63
C GLU A 19 7.63 12.57 3.31
N ARG A 20 8.97 12.57 3.38
CA ARG A 20 9.85 12.49 2.21
C ARG A 20 9.72 11.16 1.46
N GLU A 21 9.62 10.06 2.18
CA GLU A 21 9.48 8.72 1.60
C GLU A 21 8.09 8.58 0.97
N LEU A 22 7.04 9.06 1.64
CA LEU A 22 5.69 9.10 1.10
C LEU A 22 5.60 9.95 -0.17
N ASN A 23 6.24 11.12 -0.21
CA ASN A 23 6.29 11.94 -1.43
C ASN A 23 7.07 11.27 -2.57
N THR A 24 8.16 10.56 -2.24
CA THR A 24 8.96 9.82 -3.23
C THR A 24 8.15 8.66 -3.81
N LEU A 25 7.46 7.91 -2.95
CA LEU A 25 6.58 6.82 -3.31
C LEU A 25 5.41 7.33 -4.16
N TYR A 26 4.75 8.41 -3.74
CA TYR A 26 3.68 9.04 -4.50
C TYR A 26 4.14 9.47 -5.90
N GLY A 27 5.30 10.12 -6.00
CA GLY A 27 5.90 10.50 -7.27
C GLY A 27 6.15 9.29 -8.17
N ALA A 28 6.73 8.22 -7.62
CA ALA A 28 6.99 6.98 -8.36
C ALA A 28 5.69 6.33 -8.87
N LEU A 29 4.64 6.27 -8.03
CA LEU A 29 3.33 5.74 -8.41
C LEU A 29 2.63 6.60 -9.46
N HIS A 30 2.83 7.92 -9.41
CA HIS A 30 2.27 8.86 -10.39
C HIS A 30 2.99 8.79 -11.74
N THR A 31 4.30 8.49 -11.75
CA THR A 31 5.08 8.28 -12.99
C THR A 31 4.91 6.90 -13.59
N ALA A 32 4.46 5.92 -12.81
CA ALA A 32 4.26 4.55 -13.28
C ALA A 32 3.06 4.50 -14.23
N ASP A 33 3.30 4.03 -15.45
CA ASP A 33 2.30 3.97 -16.51
C ASP A 33 1.44 2.70 -16.39
N SER A 34 2.05 1.60 -15.93
CA SER A 34 1.38 0.31 -15.78
C SER A 34 1.05 -0.05 -14.32
N ASP A 35 -0.06 -0.77 -14.12
CA ASP A 35 -0.44 -1.31 -12.80
C ASP A 35 0.57 -2.31 -12.24
N MET A 36 1.26 -3.03 -13.11
CA MET A 36 2.34 -3.93 -12.72
C MET A 36 3.52 -3.14 -12.13
N GLU A 37 3.88 -2.00 -12.71
CA GLU A 37 4.94 -1.12 -12.18
C GLU A 37 4.54 -0.54 -10.82
N LYS A 38 3.30 -0.06 -10.69
CA LYS A 38 2.76 0.41 -9.40
C LYS A 38 2.84 -0.67 -8.34
N LYS A 39 2.41 -1.90 -8.64
CA LYS A 39 2.52 -3.05 -7.73
C LYS A 39 3.98 -3.37 -7.37
N GLN A 40 4.89 -3.36 -8.33
CA GLN A 40 6.31 -3.60 -8.07
C GLN A 40 6.94 -2.52 -7.18
N ILE A 41 6.59 -1.25 -7.41
CA ILE A 41 7.00 -0.14 -6.56
C ILE A 41 6.50 -0.38 -5.14
N LEU A 42 5.21 -0.63 -4.93
CA LEU A 42 4.65 -0.89 -3.60
C LEU A 42 5.33 -2.08 -2.90
N THR A 43 5.49 -3.20 -3.60
CA THR A 43 6.20 -4.38 -3.07
C THR A 43 7.64 -4.05 -2.68
N SER A 44 8.33 -3.18 -3.42
CA SER A 44 9.71 -2.76 -3.10
C SER A 44 9.80 -1.96 -1.80
N TYR A 45 8.71 -1.27 -1.43
CA TYR A 45 8.60 -0.58 -0.15
C TYR A 45 8.06 -1.52 0.95
N GLY A 46 7.56 -2.71 0.60
CA GLY A 46 6.92 -3.63 1.54
C GLY A 46 5.45 -3.29 1.79
N LEU A 47 4.83 -2.53 0.88
CA LEU A 47 3.42 -2.15 0.93
C LEU A 47 2.58 -3.00 0.00
N THR A 48 1.35 -3.25 0.42
CA THR A 48 0.28 -3.75 -0.43
C THR A 48 -0.45 -2.62 -1.14
N VAL A 49 -1.25 -2.96 -2.15
CA VAL A 49 -2.11 -2.00 -2.87
C VAL A 49 -3.12 -1.37 -1.92
N ASP A 50 -3.75 -2.17 -1.05
CA ASP A 50 -4.70 -1.69 -0.03
C ASP A 50 -4.05 -0.68 0.94
N GLU A 51 -2.85 -0.97 1.44
CA GLU A 51 -2.15 -0.02 2.32
C GLU A 51 -1.84 1.27 1.59
N ALA A 52 -1.34 1.19 0.35
CA ALA A 52 -1.08 2.37 -0.47
C ALA A 52 -2.35 3.18 -0.73
N GLN A 53 -3.47 2.53 -1.01
CA GLN A 53 -4.76 3.18 -1.12
C GLN A 53 -5.11 3.94 0.15
N GLU A 54 -4.97 3.31 1.32
CA GLU A 54 -5.27 3.96 2.59
C GLU A 54 -4.34 5.16 2.86
N TYR A 55 -3.05 5.04 2.55
CA TYR A 55 -2.06 6.11 2.67
C TYR A 55 -2.34 7.29 1.74
N PHE A 56 -2.68 7.00 0.48
CA PHE A 56 -2.83 8.02 -0.57
C PHE A 56 -4.29 8.42 -0.81
N ARG A 57 -5.25 7.90 -0.05
CA ARG A 57 -6.68 8.25 -0.15
C ARG A 57 -6.93 9.75 -0.04
N GLY A 58 -6.10 10.45 0.71
CA GLY A 58 -6.15 11.91 0.90
C GLY A 58 -5.26 12.71 -0.06
N TYR A 59 -4.45 12.06 -0.90
CA TYR A 59 -3.52 12.75 -1.79
C TYR A 59 -4.20 13.15 -3.10
N PRO A 60 -4.21 14.44 -3.46
CA PRO A 60 -4.86 14.92 -4.67
C PRO A 60 -4.12 14.40 -5.91
N GLY A 61 -4.79 13.55 -6.69
CA GLY A 61 -4.24 12.98 -7.94
C GLY A 61 -3.80 11.52 -7.85
N TYR A 62 -3.98 10.85 -6.70
CA TYR A 62 -3.86 9.40 -6.63
C TYR A 62 -5.07 8.75 -7.31
N THR A 63 -4.90 8.30 -8.55
CA THR A 63 -5.89 7.45 -9.20
C THR A 63 -5.60 6.02 -8.82
N ASP A 64 -6.57 5.41 -8.15
CA ASP A 64 -6.52 4.02 -7.73
C ASP A 64 -6.06 3.10 -8.87
N PRO A 65 -5.00 2.29 -8.70
CA PRO A 65 -4.75 1.21 -9.65
C PRO A 65 -5.99 0.30 -9.63
N PRO A 66 -6.64 0.01 -10.77
CA PRO A 66 -7.84 -0.80 -10.80
C PRO A 66 -7.62 -2.06 -9.97
N HIS A 67 -8.42 -2.18 -8.90
CA HIS A 67 -8.57 -3.41 -8.16
C HIS A 67 -9.01 -4.44 -9.20
N SER A 68 -8.06 -5.24 -9.70
CA SER A 68 -8.34 -6.26 -10.70
C SER A 68 -9.03 -7.41 -9.98
N GLU A 69 -10.25 -7.17 -9.52
CA GLU A 69 -11.22 -8.21 -9.29
C GLU A 69 -11.46 -8.82 -10.67
N GLY A 70 -10.92 -10.03 -10.86
CA GLY A 70 -11.02 -10.74 -12.12
C GLY A 70 -12.46 -10.74 -12.61
N SER A 71 -12.70 -10.05 -13.73
CA SER A 71 -13.92 -10.22 -14.51
C SER A 71 -13.90 -11.65 -15.06
N SER A 72 -14.46 -12.57 -14.28
CA SER A 72 -14.92 -13.86 -14.78
C SER A 72 -16.32 -13.65 -15.32
N THR A 73 -16.47 -13.60 -16.64
CA THR A 73 -17.74 -13.88 -17.32
C THR A 73 -17.44 -14.61 -18.62
#